data_AF-A0ABD3G3Q2-F1
#
_entry.id   AF-A0ABD3G3Q2-F1
#
_cell.length_a   1.000
_cell.length_b   1.000
_cell.length_c   1.000
_cell.angle_alpha   90.00
_cell.angle_beta   90.00
_cell.angle_gamma   90.00
#
_symmetry.space_group_name_H-M   'P 1'
#
loop_
_entity.id
_entity.type
_entity.pdbx_description
1 polymer ?
#
loop_
_entity_poly.entity_id
_entity_poly.type
_entity_poly.pdbx_seq_one_letter_code
_entity_poly.pdbx_strand_id
1 'polypeptide(L)'
;MGIWRFLSVWDTVQIELKGAYSPARVLALNDYTNSTPWWRIVAFILLTPLPGLIYICLPETVNLSPPSLGMGSNKTFFGRFFLSYTMWCLLQMHMISERMPLLSLSNKQLVVSAVTVAALSTGVELLYAWWIGFPVPYTIHMMAVPYVSLMFFALAIVWYPHVRQNWGLLWKIADAILICVCRGLVIIGYPLFYYAFQKMEPGVESTAFSMVLPILKTFYRVMFTTFVD
;
A
#
# COMPACT_ATOMS: atom_id res chain seq x y z
N MET A 1 -10.46 8.34 -38.36
CA MET A 1 -9.19 8.08 -37.65
C MET A 1 -9.23 8.46 -36.15
N GLY A 2 -10.01 9.47 -35.73
CA GLY A 2 -10.09 9.89 -34.32
C GLY A 2 -10.78 8.92 -33.36
N ILE A 3 -11.86 8.24 -33.79
CA ILE A 3 -12.62 7.32 -32.92
C ILE A 3 -11.80 6.10 -32.52
N TRP A 4 -11.05 5.49 -33.45
CA TRP A 4 -10.19 4.34 -33.15
C TRP A 4 -9.06 4.68 -32.17
N ARG A 5 -8.47 5.88 -32.28
CA ARG A 5 -7.49 6.39 -31.30
C ARG A 5 -8.13 6.66 -29.95
N PHE A 6 -9.34 7.24 -29.93
CA PHE A 6 -10.07 7.49 -28.70
C PHE A 6 -10.43 6.18 -27.99
N LEU A 7 -10.92 5.19 -28.73
CA LEU A 7 -11.21 3.85 -28.21
C LEU A 7 -9.95 3.14 -27.73
N SER A 8 -8.83 3.22 -28.44
CA SER A 8 -7.58 2.59 -27.98
C SER A 8 -7.04 3.26 -26.71
N VAL A 9 -7.15 4.59 -26.60
CA VAL A 9 -6.78 5.33 -25.38
C VAL A 9 -7.74 4.98 -24.24
N TRP A 10 -9.04 4.89 -24.52
CA TRP A 10 -10.07 4.49 -23.55
C TRP A 10 -9.82 3.06 -23.03
N ASP A 11 -9.58 2.09 -23.91
CA ASP A 11 -9.24 0.71 -23.55
C ASP A 11 -7.93 0.64 -22.77
N THR A 12 -6.98 1.54 -23.06
CA THR A 12 -5.72 1.63 -22.31
C THR A 12 -5.91 2.20 -20.91
N VAL A 13 -6.85 3.14 -20.74
CA VAL A 13 -7.23 3.74 -19.45
C VAL A 13 -8.08 2.79 -18.60
N GLN A 14 -8.81 1.86 -19.23
CA GLN A 14 -9.60 0.81 -18.56
C GLN A 14 -8.74 -0.35 -18.01
N ILE A 15 -7.75 0.00 -17.19
CA ILE A 15 -6.82 -0.94 -16.58
C ILE A 15 -7.51 -1.95 -15.65
N GLU A 16 -8.67 -1.57 -15.07
CA GLU A 16 -9.50 -2.45 -14.24
C GLU A 16 -10.02 -3.69 -14.99
N LEU A 17 -10.13 -3.60 -16.33
CA LEU A 17 -10.54 -4.71 -17.20
C LEU A 17 -9.37 -5.55 -17.73
N LYS A 18 -8.12 -5.05 -17.60
CA LYS A 18 -6.91 -5.75 -18.05
C LYS A 18 -6.34 -6.73 -17.01
N GLY A 19 -6.93 -6.80 -15.82
CA GLY A 19 -6.64 -7.89 -14.88
C GLY A 19 -7.03 -9.22 -15.52
N ALA A 20 -6.07 -10.13 -15.69
CA ALA A 20 -6.30 -11.44 -16.30
C ALA A 20 -7.31 -12.26 -15.45
N TYR A 21 -8.60 -12.09 -15.72
CA TYR A 21 -9.61 -13.04 -15.26
C TYR A 21 -9.42 -14.31 -16.09
N SER A 22 -8.78 -15.32 -15.50
CA SER A 22 -8.70 -16.61 -16.16
C SER A 22 -10.13 -17.13 -16.40
N PRO A 23 -10.43 -17.74 -17.57
CA PRO A 23 -11.76 -18.32 -17.83
C PRO A 23 -12.20 -19.26 -16.71
N ALA A 24 -11.25 -20.00 -16.13
CA ALA A 24 -11.48 -20.87 -14.98
C ALA A 24 -12.04 -20.14 -13.75
N ARG A 25 -11.55 -18.93 -13.43
CA ARG A 25 -12.06 -18.12 -12.30
C ARG A 25 -13.48 -17.62 -12.56
N VAL A 26 -13.79 -17.25 -13.79
CA VAL A 26 -15.14 -16.79 -14.17
C VAL A 26 -16.14 -17.93 -14.10
N LEU A 27 -15.77 -19.11 -14.63
CA LEU A 27 -16.60 -20.32 -14.54
C LEU A 27 -16.83 -20.72 -13.07
N ALA A 28 -15.78 -20.75 -12.25
CA ALA A 28 -15.91 -21.06 -10.82
C ALA A 28 -16.82 -20.08 -10.07
N LEU A 29 -16.77 -18.78 -10.41
CA LEU A 29 -17.65 -17.77 -9.82
C LEU A 29 -19.11 -17.99 -10.25
N ASN A 30 -19.34 -18.30 -11.53
CA ASN A 30 -20.67 -18.62 -12.05
C ASN A 30 -21.25 -19.85 -11.36
N ASP A 31 -20.46 -20.92 -11.24
CA ASP A 31 -20.88 -22.16 -10.58
C ASP A 31 -21.18 -21.92 -9.09
N TYR A 32 -20.35 -21.13 -8.40
CA TYR A 32 -20.57 -20.74 -7.01
C TYR A 32 -21.86 -19.94 -6.85
N THR A 33 -22.12 -18.97 -7.74
CA THR A 33 -23.31 -18.11 -7.69
C THR A 33 -24.59 -18.92 -7.92
N ASN A 34 -24.56 -19.90 -8.82
CA ASN A 34 -25.73 -20.74 -9.13
C ASN A 34 -25.98 -21.85 -8.10
N SER A 35 -24.95 -22.31 -7.40
CA SER A 35 -25.06 -23.40 -6.41
C SER A 35 -25.25 -22.94 -4.96
N THR A 36 -25.05 -21.64 -4.68
CA THR A 36 -25.05 -21.09 -3.32
C THR A 36 -26.31 -20.27 -3.05
N PRO A 37 -26.97 -20.42 -1.88
CA PRO A 37 -28.15 -19.61 -1.56
C PRO A 37 -27.80 -18.12 -1.40
N TRP A 38 -28.72 -17.24 -1.81
CA TRP A 38 -28.51 -15.79 -1.88
C TRP A 38 -28.04 -15.15 -0.57
N TRP A 39 -28.52 -15.63 0.59
CA TRP A 39 -28.15 -15.10 1.90
C TRP A 39 -26.66 -15.34 2.22
N ARG A 40 -26.08 -16.44 1.74
CA ARG A 40 -24.65 -16.75 1.94
C ARG A 40 -23.77 -15.84 1.08
N ILE A 41 -24.22 -15.52 -0.13
CA ILE A 41 -23.56 -14.56 -1.01
C ILE A 41 -23.59 -13.17 -0.39
N VAL A 42 -24.76 -12.71 0.08
CA VAL A 42 -24.92 -11.43 0.78
C VAL A 42 -24.05 -11.37 2.04
N ALA A 43 -24.08 -12.42 2.87
CA ALA A 43 -23.23 -12.50 4.05
C ALA A 43 -21.74 -12.43 3.69
N PHE A 44 -21.28 -13.13 2.65
CA PHE A 44 -19.89 -13.09 2.21
C PHE A 44 -19.47 -11.66 1.79
N ILE A 45 -20.29 -10.98 0.99
CA ILE A 45 -20.05 -9.60 0.53
C ILE A 45 -19.97 -8.64 1.73
N LEU A 46 -20.87 -8.76 2.71
CA LEU A 46 -20.90 -7.88 3.87
C LEU A 46 -19.80 -8.19 4.89
N LEU A 47 -19.44 -9.46 5.07
CA LEU A 47 -18.47 -9.89 6.09
C LEU A 47 -17.02 -9.79 5.63
N THR A 48 -16.75 -9.92 4.34
CA THR A 48 -15.39 -9.85 3.78
C THR A 48 -14.64 -8.54 4.09
N PRO A 49 -15.25 -7.34 4.01
CA PRO A 49 -14.56 -6.11 4.37
C PRO A 49 -14.38 -5.91 5.88
N LEU A 50 -15.18 -6.59 6.73
CA LEU A 50 -15.20 -6.30 8.17
C LEU A 50 -13.85 -6.53 8.88
N PRO A 51 -13.09 -7.61 8.65
CA PRO A 51 -11.79 -7.79 9.29
C PRO A 51 -10.82 -6.65 8.96
N GLY A 52 -10.82 -6.19 7.70
CA GLY A 52 -9.99 -5.07 7.26
C GLY A 52 -10.42 -3.75 7.91
N LEU A 53 -11.73 -3.49 7.96
CA LEU A 53 -12.29 -2.30 8.61
C LEU A 53 -12.00 -2.28 10.10
N ILE A 54 -12.21 -3.40 10.80
CA ILE A 54 -11.88 -3.54 12.22
C ILE A 54 -10.41 -3.22 12.42
N TYR A 55 -9.52 -3.80 11.61
CA TYR A 55 -8.08 -3.56 11.73
C TYR A 55 -7.72 -2.08 11.54
N ILE A 56 -8.25 -1.42 10.51
CA ILE A 56 -7.98 0.00 10.24
C ILE A 56 -8.51 0.91 11.35
N CYS A 57 -9.64 0.54 11.97
CA CYS A 57 -10.24 1.33 13.05
C CYS A 57 -9.57 1.10 14.41
N LEU A 58 -8.91 -0.05 14.63
CA LEU A 58 -8.28 -0.39 15.92
C LEU A 58 -7.32 0.72 16.43
N PRO A 59 -6.38 1.27 15.63
CA PRO A 59 -5.53 2.38 16.07
C PRO A 59 -6.32 3.60 16.53
N GLU A 60 -7.46 3.89 15.89
CA GLU A 60 -8.27 5.09 16.17
C GLU A 60 -9.11 4.96 17.44
N THR A 61 -9.30 3.74 17.98
CA THR A 61 -10.02 3.54 19.24
C THR A 61 -9.27 4.03 20.47
N VAL A 62 -7.96 4.31 20.34
CA VAL A 62 -7.10 4.68 21.46
C VAL A 62 -6.86 6.19 21.47
N ASN A 63 -7.42 6.85 22.47
CA ASN A 63 -7.21 8.27 22.72
C ASN A 63 -5.73 8.55 23.03
N LEU A 64 -5.21 9.60 22.39
CA LEU A 64 -3.86 10.11 22.64
C LEU A 64 -3.94 11.34 23.54
N SER A 65 -2.95 11.47 24.42
CA SER A 65 -2.77 12.67 25.22
C SER A 65 -2.26 13.82 24.33
N PRO A 66 -2.37 15.08 24.77
CA PRO A 66 -1.75 16.20 24.05
C PRO A 66 -0.27 15.90 23.74
N PRO A 67 0.20 16.15 22.50
CA PRO A 67 1.58 15.87 22.13
C PRO A 67 2.62 16.63 22.95
N SER A 68 2.24 17.78 23.52
CA SER A 68 3.07 18.59 24.42
C SER A 68 3.49 17.88 25.71
N LEU A 69 2.76 16.84 26.13
CA LEU A 69 3.11 16.01 27.29
C LEU A 69 4.20 14.97 27.00
N GLY A 70 4.72 14.97 25.76
CA GLY A 70 5.84 14.14 25.33
C GLY A 70 5.49 12.65 25.16
N MET A 71 6.50 11.87 24.79
CA MET A 71 6.36 10.43 24.52
C MET A 71 5.99 9.61 25.77
N GLY A 72 6.41 10.05 26.96
CA GLY A 72 6.13 9.35 28.23
C GLY A 72 4.64 9.27 28.55
N SER A 73 3.88 10.31 28.19
CA SER A 73 2.42 10.39 28.36
C SER A 73 1.64 9.81 27.18
N ASN A 74 2.34 9.43 26.11
CA ASN A 74 1.79 8.96 24.84
C ASN A 74 2.31 7.57 24.45
N LYS A 75 2.50 6.66 25.42
CA LYS A 75 3.02 5.30 25.14
C LYS A 75 2.13 4.51 24.16
N THR A 76 0.83 4.76 24.18
CA THR A 76 -0.15 4.15 23.27
C THR A 76 0.05 4.55 21.81
N PHE A 77 0.70 5.70 21.54
CA PHE A 77 1.08 6.11 20.18
C PHE A 77 1.93 5.05 19.49
N PHE A 78 2.91 4.48 20.18
CA PHE A 78 3.79 3.46 19.59
C PHE A 78 3.05 2.15 19.29
N GLY A 79 2.02 1.81 20.08
CA GLY A 79 1.13 0.70 19.77
C GLY A 79 0.29 0.94 18.51
N ARG A 80 -0.27 2.15 18.36
CA ARG A 80 -0.98 2.58 17.13
C ARG A 80 -0.05 2.56 15.91
N PHE A 81 1.16 3.07 16.10
CA PHE A 81 2.20 3.11 15.07
C PHE A 81 2.57 1.69 14.62
N PHE A 82 2.87 0.80 15.56
CA PHE A 82 3.17 -0.61 15.29
C PHE A 82 2.05 -1.32 14.51
N LEU A 83 0.80 -1.15 14.94
CA LEU A 83 -0.34 -1.79 14.29
C LEU A 83 -0.52 -1.27 12.85
N SER A 84 -0.46 0.05 12.67
CA SER A 84 -0.59 0.67 11.35
C SER A 84 0.55 0.25 10.40
N TYR A 85 1.79 0.22 10.89
CA TYR A 85 2.95 -0.21 10.12
C TYR A 85 2.93 -1.70 9.80
N THR A 86 2.40 -2.54 10.69
CA THR A 86 2.23 -3.97 10.44
C THR A 86 1.31 -4.20 9.25
N MET A 87 0.16 -3.51 9.21
CA MET A 87 -0.77 -3.58 8.07
C MET A 87 -0.12 -3.11 6.78
N TRP A 88 0.54 -1.95 6.84
CA TRP A 88 1.20 -1.36 5.69
C TRP A 88 2.26 -2.31 5.11
N CYS A 89 3.07 -2.90 5.99
CA CYS A 89 4.12 -3.84 5.62
C CYS A 89 3.56 -5.14 5.04
N LEU A 90 2.52 -5.71 5.67
CA LEU A 90 1.81 -6.90 5.17
C LEU A 90 1.28 -6.66 3.76
N LEU A 91 0.58 -5.55 3.54
CA LEU A 91 0.02 -5.21 2.23
C LEU A 91 1.10 -4.98 1.19
N GLN A 92 2.17 -4.27 1.53
CA GLN A 92 3.27 -4.00 0.59
C GLN A 92 3.99 -5.29 0.19
N MET A 93 4.37 -6.13 1.17
CA MET A 93 5.06 -7.39 0.90
C MET A 93 4.16 -8.40 0.18
N HIS A 94 2.85 -8.45 0.49
CA HIS A 94 1.89 -9.31 -0.22
C HIS A 94 1.81 -8.93 -1.70
N MET A 95 1.73 -7.63 -1.99
CA MET A 95 1.69 -7.13 -3.38
C MET A 95 2.98 -7.45 -4.14
N ILE A 96 4.14 -7.36 -3.49
CA ILE A 96 5.42 -7.78 -4.08
C ILE A 96 5.40 -9.29 -4.36
N SER A 97 4.95 -10.10 -3.39
CA SER A 97 4.88 -11.56 -3.50
C SER A 97 3.97 -12.02 -4.65
N GLU A 98 2.77 -11.47 -4.76
CA GLU A 98 1.82 -11.78 -5.85
C GLU A 98 2.38 -11.42 -7.23
N ARG A 99 3.17 -10.35 -7.31
CA ARG A 99 3.80 -9.90 -8.55
C ARG A 99 5.06 -10.67 -8.92
N MET A 100 5.66 -11.38 -7.96
CA MET A 100 6.91 -12.10 -8.14
C MET A 100 6.74 -13.57 -7.81
N PRO A 101 6.09 -14.37 -8.68
CA PRO A 101 5.80 -15.77 -8.38
C PRO A 101 7.08 -16.59 -8.08
N LEU A 102 8.20 -16.26 -8.72
CA LEU A 102 9.51 -16.90 -8.50
C LEU A 102 10.19 -16.53 -7.17
N LEU A 103 9.74 -15.46 -6.52
CA LEU A 103 10.24 -14.95 -5.24
C LEU A 103 9.07 -14.77 -4.24
N SER A 104 8.00 -15.54 -4.42
CA SER A 104 6.80 -15.43 -3.62
C SER A 104 7.07 -15.84 -2.18
N LEU A 105 6.50 -15.09 -1.24
CA LEU A 105 6.59 -15.35 0.18
C LEU A 105 5.47 -16.30 0.58
N SER A 106 5.78 -17.32 1.37
CA SER A 106 4.71 -18.06 2.07
C SER A 106 3.96 -17.14 3.02
N ASN A 107 2.68 -17.42 3.28
CA ASN A 107 1.88 -16.63 4.22
C ASN A 107 2.54 -16.48 5.61
N LYS A 108 3.26 -17.51 6.07
CA LYS A 108 4.01 -17.47 7.34
C LYS A 108 5.19 -16.50 7.26
N GLN A 109 6.01 -16.58 6.22
CA GLN A 109 7.14 -15.66 6.01
C GLN A 109 6.66 -14.23 5.86
N LEU A 110 5.57 -14.01 5.13
CA LEU A 110 4.95 -12.71 4.96
C LEU A 110 4.55 -12.08 6.31
N VAL A 111 3.84 -12.83 7.15
CA VAL A 111 3.40 -12.34 8.47
C VAL A 111 4.57 -12.09 9.40
N VAL A 112 5.51 -13.03 9.50
CA VAL A 112 6.69 -12.89 10.38
C VAL A 112 7.56 -11.71 9.96
N SER A 113 7.87 -11.57 8.67
CA SER A 113 8.65 -10.45 8.15
C SER A 113 7.95 -9.12 8.38
N ALA A 114 6.64 -9.03 8.12
CA ALA A 114 5.90 -7.79 8.30
C ALA A 114 5.84 -7.34 9.76
N VAL A 115 5.56 -8.25 10.68
CA VAL A 115 5.55 -7.97 12.13
C VAL A 115 6.94 -7.57 12.61
N THR A 116 7.98 -8.24 12.16
CA THR A 116 9.37 -7.93 12.52
C THR A 116 9.77 -6.54 12.04
N VAL A 117 9.50 -6.22 10.78
CA VAL A 117 9.79 -4.90 10.20
C VAL A 117 9.00 -3.80 10.90
N ALA A 118 7.73 -4.04 11.23
CA ALA A 118 6.93 -3.07 11.97
C ALA A 118 7.44 -2.85 13.40
N ALA A 119 7.86 -3.91 14.10
CA ALA A 119 8.46 -3.79 15.43
C ALA A 119 9.76 -2.99 15.40
N LEU A 120 10.66 -3.28 14.45
CA LEU A 120 11.91 -2.54 14.25
C LEU A 120 11.64 -1.08 13.86
N SER A 121 10.69 -0.83 12.96
CA SER A 121 10.30 0.53 12.57
C SER A 121 9.73 1.32 13.75
N THR A 122 8.94 0.67 14.62
CA THR A 122 8.43 1.29 15.84
C THR A 122 9.56 1.63 16.81
N GLY A 123 10.57 0.76 16.91
CA GLY A 123 11.79 1.04 17.66
C GLY A 123 12.55 2.25 17.12
N VAL A 124 12.66 2.38 15.80
CA VAL A 124 13.28 3.56 15.16
C VAL A 124 12.48 4.83 15.44
N GLU A 125 11.14 4.78 15.37
CA GLU A 125 10.29 5.93 15.72
C GLU A 125 10.44 6.31 17.20
N LEU A 126 10.57 5.33 18.09
CA LEU A 126 10.85 5.57 19.51
C LEU A 126 12.20 6.27 19.71
N LEU A 127 13.22 5.84 18.97
CA LEU A 127 14.55 6.47 18.98
C LEU A 127 14.50 7.90 18.44
N TYR A 128 13.77 8.16 17.36
CA TYR A 128 13.56 9.52 16.84
C TYR A 128 12.81 10.40 17.84
N ALA A 129 11.75 9.89 18.46
CA ALA A 129 11.00 10.62 19.48
C ALA A 129 11.87 10.96 20.69
N TRP A 130 12.79 10.07 21.06
CA TRP A 130 13.75 10.31 22.14
C TRP A 130 14.86 11.30 21.76
N TRP A 131 15.37 11.22 20.53
CA TRP A 131 16.52 12.01 20.08
C TRP A 131 16.16 13.43 19.61
N ILE A 132 15.08 13.56 18.83
CA ILE A 132 14.66 14.82 18.20
C ILE A 132 13.53 15.47 19.01
N GLY A 133 12.78 14.68 19.77
CA GLY A 133 11.61 15.11 20.54
C GLY A 133 10.31 14.55 19.97
N PHE A 134 9.28 14.55 20.82
CA PHE A 134 7.94 14.06 20.47
C PHE A 134 6.97 15.23 20.30
N PRO A 135 6.13 15.24 19.24
CA PRO A 135 6.04 14.25 18.16
C PRO A 135 7.19 14.40 17.15
N VAL A 136 7.58 13.30 16.49
CA VAL A 136 8.63 13.33 15.47
C VAL A 136 8.18 14.22 14.30
N PRO A 137 8.98 15.21 13.89
CA PRO A 137 8.60 16.09 12.79
C PRO A 137 8.55 15.30 11.48
N TYR A 138 7.48 15.48 10.69
CA TYR A 138 7.31 14.81 9.40
C TYR A 138 7.47 13.28 9.47
N THR A 139 6.94 12.61 10.51
CA THR A 139 7.09 11.16 10.76
C THR A 139 7.00 10.30 9.49
N ILE A 140 6.02 10.53 8.61
CA ILE A 140 5.84 9.74 7.38
C ILE A 140 7.09 9.80 6.48
N HIS A 141 7.73 10.97 6.37
CA HIS A 141 8.90 11.18 5.52
C HIS A 141 10.19 10.71 6.22
N MET A 142 10.32 11.03 7.52
CA MET A 142 11.45 10.57 8.34
C MET A 142 11.51 9.04 8.40
N MET A 143 10.36 8.38 8.52
CA MET A 143 10.25 6.94 8.63
C MET A 143 10.27 6.22 7.28
N ALA A 144 10.13 6.93 6.15
CA ALA A 144 10.14 6.30 4.82
C ALA A 144 11.44 5.54 4.55
N VAL A 145 12.59 6.17 4.78
CA VAL A 145 13.91 5.55 4.53
C VAL A 145 14.19 4.37 5.47
N PRO A 146 14.04 4.50 6.81
CA PRO A 146 14.20 3.37 7.72
C PRO A 146 13.26 2.20 7.39
N TYR A 147 11.99 2.49 7.15
CA TYR A 147 10.99 1.46 6.83
C TYR A 147 11.33 0.69 5.56
N VAL A 148 11.60 1.39 4.46
CA VAL A 148 11.92 0.76 3.17
C VAL A 148 13.19 -0.07 3.30
N SER A 149 14.21 0.44 4.00
CA SER A 149 15.47 -0.28 4.22
C SER A 149 15.26 -1.58 5.01
N LEU A 150 14.51 -1.52 6.11
CA LEU A 150 14.18 -2.69 6.94
C LEU A 150 13.35 -3.72 6.17
N MET A 151 12.39 -3.27 5.35
CA MET A 151 11.58 -4.13 4.51
C MET A 151 12.43 -4.86 3.47
N PHE A 152 13.29 -4.15 2.72
CA PHE A 152 14.16 -4.80 1.73
C PHE A 152 15.20 -5.71 2.37
N PHE A 153 15.69 -5.36 3.57
CA PHE A 153 16.56 -6.25 4.33
C PHE A 153 15.86 -7.56 4.71
N ALA A 154 14.61 -7.49 5.22
CA ALA A 154 13.82 -8.66 5.53
C ALA A 154 13.51 -9.51 4.28
N LEU A 155 13.18 -8.88 3.15
CA LEU A 155 12.97 -9.56 1.87
C LEU A 155 14.26 -10.21 1.36
N ALA A 156 15.40 -9.53 1.47
CA ALA A 156 16.70 -10.06 1.07
C ALA A 156 17.05 -11.34 1.83
N ILE A 157 16.75 -11.42 3.14
CA ILE A 157 16.94 -12.65 3.93
C ILE A 157 16.11 -13.80 3.35
N VAL A 158 14.84 -13.54 3.01
CA VAL A 158 13.93 -14.57 2.47
C VAL A 158 14.31 -14.98 1.05
N TRP A 159 14.76 -14.03 0.23
CA TRP A 159 15.09 -14.25 -1.18
C TRP A 159 16.50 -14.79 -1.39
N TYR A 160 17.42 -14.59 -0.45
CA TYR A 160 18.82 -14.98 -0.58
C TYR A 160 19.02 -16.43 -1.06
N PRO A 161 18.34 -17.47 -0.52
CA PRO A 161 18.49 -18.84 -0.99
C PRO A 161 18.09 -19.02 -2.47
N HIS A 162 17.03 -18.33 -2.90
CA HIS A 162 16.49 -18.41 -4.26
C HIS A 162 17.37 -17.68 -5.27
N VAL A 163 17.82 -16.47 -4.91
CA VAL A 163 18.70 -15.65 -5.76
C VAL A 163 20.08 -16.29 -5.91
N ARG A 164 20.60 -16.95 -4.86
CA ARG A 164 21.88 -17.67 -4.94
C ARG A 164 21.85 -18.81 -5.97
N GLN A 165 20.69 -19.42 -6.19
CA GLN A 165 20.50 -20.49 -7.18
C GLN A 165 20.31 -19.92 -8.59
N ASN A 166 19.72 -18.74 -8.72
CA ASN A 166 19.48 -18.09 -10.01
C ASN A 166 19.71 -16.57 -9.94
N TRP A 167 20.91 -16.15 -10.36
CA TRP A 167 21.32 -14.75 -10.39
C TRP A 167 20.47 -13.87 -11.32
N GLY A 168 19.79 -14.47 -12.30
CA GLY A 168 18.84 -13.76 -13.17
C GLY A 168 17.63 -13.19 -12.42
N LEU A 169 17.35 -13.66 -11.19
CA LEU A 169 16.28 -13.14 -10.34
C LEU A 169 16.59 -11.75 -9.75
N LEU A 170 17.84 -11.28 -9.80
CA LEU A 170 18.21 -9.95 -9.31
C LEU A 170 17.48 -8.83 -10.05
N TRP A 171 17.23 -8.99 -11.35
CA TRP A 171 16.46 -8.01 -12.12
C TRP A 171 15.03 -7.86 -11.61
N LYS A 172 14.43 -8.94 -11.08
CA LYS A 172 13.11 -8.88 -10.46
C LYS A 172 13.10 -8.03 -9.18
N ILE A 173 14.24 -7.87 -8.51
CA ILE A 173 14.33 -6.97 -7.34
C ILE A 173 14.19 -5.51 -7.76
N ALA A 174 14.64 -5.14 -8.97
CA ALA A 174 14.43 -3.79 -9.51
C ALA A 174 12.93 -3.48 -9.67
N ASP A 175 12.13 -4.46 -10.08
CA ASP A 175 10.67 -4.31 -10.16
C ASP A 175 10.04 -4.09 -8.78
N ALA A 176 10.57 -4.74 -7.72
CA ALA A 176 10.09 -4.56 -6.34
C ALA A 176 10.40 -3.14 -5.85
N ILE A 177 11.60 -2.64 -6.16
CA ILE A 177 12.00 -1.27 -5.87
C ILE A 177 11.09 -0.29 -6.61
N LEU A 178 10.82 -0.53 -7.89
CA LEU A 178 9.92 0.31 -8.69
C LEU A 178 8.51 0.36 -8.09
N ILE A 179 7.95 -0.78 -7.68
CA ILE A 179 6.64 -0.84 -6.99
C ILE A 179 6.64 0.03 -5.72
N CYS A 180 7.72 -0.02 -4.94
CA CYS A 180 7.87 0.80 -3.73
C CYS A 180 7.97 2.29 -4.05
N VAL A 181 8.76 2.66 -5.06
CA VAL A 181 8.91 4.06 -5.52
C VAL A 181 7.58 4.60 -6.02
N CYS A 182 6.86 3.86 -6.88
CA CYS A 182 5.55 4.26 -7.38
C CYS A 182 4.55 4.53 -6.25
N ARG A 183 4.58 3.75 -5.17
CA ARG A 183 3.76 4.02 -3.98
C ARG A 183 4.27 5.21 -3.16
N GLY A 184 5.59 5.35 -3.01
CA GLY A 184 6.20 6.50 -2.36
C GLY A 184 5.85 7.84 -3.03
N LEU A 185 5.71 7.85 -4.36
CA LEU A 185 5.29 9.03 -5.10
C LEU A 185 3.89 9.52 -4.71
N VAL A 186 2.98 8.64 -4.32
CA VAL A 186 1.63 9.02 -3.84
C VAL A 186 1.72 9.76 -2.50
N ILE A 187 2.61 9.28 -1.61
CA ILE A 187 2.82 9.87 -0.28
C ILE A 187 3.35 11.31 -0.38
N ILE A 188 4.18 11.60 -1.38
CA ILE A 188 4.73 12.94 -1.64
C ILE A 188 3.76 13.78 -2.48
N GLY A 189 3.10 13.17 -3.46
CA GLY A 189 2.21 13.86 -4.39
C GLY A 189 0.99 14.47 -3.72
N TYR A 190 0.41 13.79 -2.72
CA TYR A 190 -0.79 14.28 -2.04
C TYR A 190 -0.56 15.56 -1.20
N PRO A 191 0.48 15.65 -0.34
CA PRO A 191 0.79 16.90 0.36
C PRO A 191 1.09 18.08 -0.58
N LEU A 192 1.78 17.85 -1.70
CA LEU A 192 2.03 18.88 -2.70
C LEU A 192 0.73 19.35 -3.37
N PHE A 193 -0.15 18.41 -3.74
CA PHE A 193 -1.49 18.72 -4.23
C PHE A 193 -2.27 19.53 -3.19
N TYR A 194 -2.28 19.09 -1.94
CA TYR A 194 -2.99 19.76 -0.85
C TYR A 194 -2.47 21.17 -0.60
N TYR A 195 -1.15 21.36 -0.62
CA TYR A 195 -0.53 22.67 -0.48
C TYR A 195 -0.95 23.64 -1.60
N ALA A 196 -0.96 23.15 -2.86
CA ALA A 196 -1.42 23.95 -3.99
C ALA A 196 -2.92 24.28 -3.87
N PHE A 197 -3.74 23.31 -3.47
CA PHE A 197 -5.19 23.49 -3.28
C PHE A 197 -5.51 24.53 -2.20
N GLN A 198 -4.80 24.50 -1.06
CA GLN A 198 -5.01 25.46 0.03
C GLN A 198 -4.67 26.92 -0.34
N LYS A 199 -3.83 27.13 -1.36
CA LYS A 199 -3.49 28.48 -1.84
C LYS A 199 -4.50 29.06 -2.83
N MET A 200 -5.45 28.28 -3.29
CA MET A 200 -6.46 28.70 -4.27
C MET A 200 -7.66 29.32 -3.58
N GLU A 201 -8.26 30.32 -4.23
CA GLU A 201 -9.52 30.88 -3.75
C GLU A 201 -10.67 29.88 -3.94
N PRO A 202 -11.65 29.82 -3.02
CA PRO A 202 -12.81 28.96 -3.16
C PRO A 202 -13.62 29.34 -4.41
N GLY A 203 -13.73 28.43 -5.38
CA GLY A 203 -14.43 28.71 -6.62
C GLY A 203 -14.24 27.65 -7.71
N VAL A 204 -14.45 28.07 -8.96
CA VAL A 204 -14.33 27.20 -10.14
C VAL A 204 -12.91 26.66 -10.29
N GLU A 205 -11.89 27.44 -9.93
CA GLU A 205 -10.48 27.03 -10.01
C GLU A 205 -10.12 25.91 -9.02
N SER A 206 -10.55 26.02 -7.77
CA SER A 206 -10.39 24.97 -6.75
C SER A 206 -11.13 23.67 -7.13
N THR A 207 -12.32 23.81 -7.73
CA THR A 207 -13.10 22.67 -8.23
C THR A 207 -12.42 22.00 -9.43
N ALA A 208 -11.91 22.80 -10.38
CA ALA A 208 -11.16 22.30 -11.53
C ALA A 208 -9.84 21.63 -11.10
N PHE A 209 -9.14 22.20 -10.11
CA PHE A 209 -7.92 21.61 -9.57
C PHE A 209 -8.20 20.28 -8.87
N SER A 210 -9.37 20.10 -8.24
CA SER A 210 -9.77 18.82 -7.66
C SER A 210 -9.85 17.68 -8.70
N MET A 211 -10.09 18.01 -9.97
CA MET A 211 -10.06 17.03 -11.07
C MET A 211 -8.65 16.53 -11.41
N VAL A 212 -7.60 17.15 -10.87
CA VAL A 212 -6.24 16.62 -10.96
C VAL A 212 -6.12 15.30 -10.19
N LEU A 213 -6.87 15.10 -9.09
CA LEU A 213 -6.85 13.84 -8.32
C LEU A 213 -7.23 12.60 -9.14
N PRO A 214 -8.37 12.56 -9.88
CA PRO A 214 -8.68 11.43 -10.73
C PRO A 214 -7.70 11.25 -11.90
N ILE A 215 -7.11 12.33 -12.43
CA ILE A 215 -6.06 12.24 -13.45
C ILE A 215 -4.79 11.61 -12.87
N LEU A 216 -4.35 12.08 -11.71
CA LEU A 216 -3.20 11.56 -10.98
C LEU A 216 -3.40 10.07 -10.61
N LYS A 217 -4.60 9.72 -10.14
CA LYS A 217 -5.00 8.32 -9.86
C LYS A 217 -4.90 7.46 -11.11
N THR A 218 -5.35 7.96 -12.26
CA THR A 218 -5.29 7.24 -13.54
C THR A 218 -3.85 7.08 -14.00
N PHE A 219 -3.03 8.12 -13.89
CA PHE A 219 -1.61 8.09 -14.21
C PHE A 219 -0.85 7.08 -13.34
N TYR A 220 -1.08 7.08 -12.02
CA TYR A 220 -0.48 6.08 -11.11
C TYR A 220 -0.88 4.65 -11.48
N ARG A 221 -2.13 4.44 -11.90
CA ARG A 221 -2.58 3.13 -12.38
C ARG A 221 -1.86 2.72 -13.66
N VAL A 222 -1.75 3.62 -14.64
CA VAL A 222 -1.04 3.37 -15.91
C VAL A 222 0.41 2.99 -15.63
N MET A 223 1.13 3.76 -14.82
CA MET A 223 2.50 3.42 -14.42
C MET A 223 2.60 2.04 -13.78
N PHE A 224 1.65 1.69 -12.90
CA PHE A 224 1.63 0.40 -12.22
C PHE A 224 1.41 -0.80 -13.15
N THR A 225 0.92 -0.58 -14.38
CA THR A 225 0.73 -1.61 -15.41
C THR A 225 1.73 -1.56 -16.55
N THR A 226 2.17 -0.38 -17.01
CA THR A 226 3.07 -0.26 -18.17
C THR A 226 4.51 -0.67 -17.85
N PHE A 227 4.93 -0.58 -16.58
CA PHE A 227 6.24 -1.07 -16.14
C PHE A 227 6.21 -2.55 -15.70
N VAL A 228 5.17 -3.30 -16.07
CA VAL A 228 4.92 -4.68 -15.61
C VAL A 228 4.86 -5.70 -16.77
N ASP A 229 4.87 -5.23 -18.02
CA ASP A 229 5.09 -6.06 -19.22
C ASP A 229 6.55 -5.93 -19.69
#